data_AF-A0A2I0TNX2-F1
#
_entry.id   AF-A0A2I0TNX2-F1
#
_cell.length_a   1.000
_cell.length_b   1.000
_cell.length_c   1.000
_cell.angle_alpha   90.00
_cell.angle_beta   90.00
_cell.angle_gamma   90.00
#
_symmetry.space_group_name_H-M   'P 1'
#
loop_
_entity.id
_entity.type
_entity.pdbx_description
1 polymer ?
#
loop_
_entity_poly.entity_id
_entity_poly.type
_entity_poly.pdbx_seq_one_letter_code
_entity_poly.pdbx_strand_id
1 'polypeptide(L)'
;MRGCPKGTRGVAGGTWGAPGLRVVSRKDSGFWGDVGDTGPESQAVKIPVAKITAPRQEAGQQVPRDVSATEMRLVHLDLKGAAPRVSYLEQVFPLLSQLGANGILIEYEDMFPFKGELEILKSPYAYSEEDIERIQQLAELHKLEVVPLVQTFGHVEFILKHEKYQHLREVERFPNSFNPHVPDTLALLKSILSQVIEKHRRSTWIHIGADEVFHLGEGMDSKNWMSHNRGDTGTMYLKHIKEVLAFIAAQYKGLRVLMWDDMLRKISVGALRESGIAKHVSPMVWFYAPDFEAEQISKAVCRAPGACWGDSPPWVVALGQHGVPHVPSAIVAITAVGLYGERRGSS
;
A
#
# COMPACT_ATOMS: atom_id res chain seq x y z
N MET A 1 31.15 56.77 0.41
CA MET A 1 31.84 57.11 1.68
C MET A 1 30.93 57.99 2.51
N ARG A 2 31.02 57.90 3.85
CA ARG A 2 30.08 58.34 4.91
C ARG A 2 29.00 57.26 5.16
N GLY A 3 28.85 56.62 6.31
CA GLY A 3 29.33 56.87 7.68
C GLY A 3 28.13 57.01 8.63
N CYS A 4 27.80 55.96 9.37
CA CYS A 4 26.93 55.90 10.58
C CYS A 4 27.30 56.99 11.63
N PRO A 5 26.54 57.30 12.73
CA PRO A 5 25.81 56.33 13.59
C PRO A 5 24.64 56.82 14.54
N LYS A 6 24.09 55.88 15.35
CA LYS A 6 23.42 55.97 16.70
C LYS A 6 22.13 56.84 16.82
N GLY A 7 20.99 56.45 17.39
CA GLY A 7 20.58 55.42 18.35
C GLY A 7 19.96 56.09 19.60
N THR A 8 18.69 55.84 19.96
CA THR A 8 18.12 55.66 21.35
C THR A 8 16.58 55.87 21.49
N ARG A 9 15.97 54.92 22.22
CA ARG A 9 14.85 54.96 23.22
C ARG A 9 13.48 55.60 22.95
N GLY A 10 12.43 54.90 23.40
CA GLY A 10 11.27 55.50 24.11
C GLY A 10 9.88 54.98 23.69
N VAL A 11 8.97 54.79 24.65
CA VAL A 11 7.70 54.03 24.58
C VAL A 11 6.45 54.95 24.74
N ALA A 12 5.30 54.47 24.21
CA ALA A 12 3.88 54.71 24.58
C ALA A 12 3.04 55.85 23.94
N GLY A 13 1.80 55.48 23.50
CA GLY A 13 0.57 56.29 23.66
C GLY A 13 -0.51 56.26 22.55
N GLY A 14 -1.69 55.66 22.82
CA GLY A 14 -3.07 56.12 22.43
C GLY A 14 -3.62 55.86 21.00
N THR A 15 -4.49 54.85 20.78
CA THR A 15 -5.99 54.86 20.67
C THR A 15 -6.64 55.66 19.53
N TRP A 16 -7.50 55.04 18.69
CA TRP A 16 -8.83 55.53 18.22
C TRP A 16 -9.65 54.37 17.58
N GLY A 17 -10.97 54.35 17.83
CA GLY A 17 -11.91 53.26 17.50
C GLY A 17 -12.72 53.39 16.20
N ALA A 18 -13.56 52.37 15.96
CA ALA A 18 -14.32 52.02 14.75
C ALA A 18 -15.50 52.93 14.37
N PRO A 19 -16.14 52.67 13.20
CA PRO A 19 -17.58 52.38 13.25
C PRO A 19 -18.06 51.22 12.34
N GLY A 20 -18.80 50.30 12.98
CA GLY A 20 -20.09 49.72 12.56
C GLY A 20 -20.28 49.08 11.17
N LEU A 21 -20.43 47.75 11.14
CA LEU A 21 -21.38 47.08 10.25
C LEU A 21 -22.19 46.02 11.03
N ARG A 22 -23.51 46.03 10.82
CA ARG A 22 -24.53 45.27 11.56
C ARG A 22 -24.42 43.76 11.33
N VAL A 23 -24.48 43.00 12.41
CA VAL A 23 -24.75 41.56 12.43
C VAL A 23 -26.25 41.34 12.23
N VAL A 24 -26.61 40.59 11.18
CA VAL A 24 -27.94 39.97 11.06
C VAL A 24 -27.75 38.48 11.30
N SER A 25 -28.23 38.03 12.46
CA SER A 25 -28.30 36.62 12.85
C SER A 25 -29.45 35.95 12.10
N ARG A 26 -29.14 34.93 11.30
CA ARG A 26 -30.09 33.88 10.93
C ARG A 26 -29.65 32.60 11.62
N LYS A 27 -30.45 32.19 12.61
CA LYS A 27 -30.46 30.85 13.20
C LYS A 27 -31.02 29.89 12.16
N ASP A 28 -30.22 28.93 11.71
CA ASP A 28 -30.72 27.63 11.24
C ASP A 28 -30.14 26.57 12.19
N SER A 29 -30.93 26.26 13.20
CA SER A 29 -30.77 25.16 14.14
C SER A 29 -31.40 23.90 13.53
N GLY A 30 -30.61 22.86 13.29
CA GLY A 30 -31.15 21.57 12.84
C GLY A 30 -30.11 20.59 12.35
N PHE A 31 -29.19 20.15 13.22
CA PHE A 31 -28.47 18.89 12.99
C PHE A 31 -27.90 18.27 14.28
N TRP A 32 -27.59 19.07 15.29
CA TRP A 32 -27.17 18.59 16.61
C TRP A 32 -28.15 19.09 17.67
N GLY A 33 -28.91 18.19 18.28
CA GLY A 33 -29.79 18.50 19.40
C GLY A 33 -28.98 18.91 20.64
N ASP A 34 -29.53 19.83 21.43
CA ASP A 34 -28.94 20.37 22.66
C ASP A 34 -28.65 19.29 23.71
N VAL A 35 -27.49 19.45 24.35
CA VAL A 35 -27.05 18.65 25.50
C VAL A 35 -27.80 19.14 26.74
N GLY A 36 -28.85 18.40 27.10
CA GLY A 36 -29.55 18.51 28.38
C GLY A 36 -29.06 17.43 29.35
N ASP A 37 -28.52 17.87 30.48
CA ASP A 37 -28.06 17.07 31.61
C ASP A 37 -29.27 16.51 32.39
N THR A 38 -29.69 15.29 32.09
CA THR A 38 -30.48 14.41 32.96
C THR A 38 -30.31 12.96 32.51
N GLY A 39 -29.61 12.14 33.30
CA GLY A 39 -29.45 10.71 33.02
C GLY A 39 -30.74 9.91 33.21
N PRO A 40 -30.95 8.85 32.41
CA PRO A 40 -31.75 7.71 32.81
C PRO A 40 -30.85 6.49 33.06
N GLU A 41 -31.18 5.75 34.13
CA GLU A 41 -30.58 4.47 34.51
C GLU A 41 -30.59 3.47 33.33
N SER A 42 -29.40 3.03 32.92
CA SER A 42 -29.27 1.95 31.94
C SER A 42 -29.52 0.61 32.61
N GLN A 43 -30.72 0.06 32.41
CA GLN A 43 -30.99 -1.36 32.69
C GLN A 43 -30.09 -2.23 31.81
N ALA A 44 -29.33 -3.12 32.45
CA ALA A 44 -28.48 -4.10 31.79
C ALA A 44 -29.33 -5.08 30.94
N VAL A 45 -29.21 -4.97 29.62
CA VAL A 45 -29.75 -5.98 28.70
C VAL A 45 -28.85 -7.21 28.78
N LYS A 46 -29.33 -8.26 29.48
CA LYS A 46 -28.69 -9.58 29.50
C LYS A 46 -28.94 -10.28 28.16
N ILE A 47 -27.89 -10.42 27.35
CA ILE A 47 -27.91 -11.30 26.18
C ILE A 47 -27.77 -12.75 26.68
N PRO A 48 -28.65 -13.69 26.29
CA PRO A 48 -28.53 -15.08 26.74
C PRO A 48 -27.28 -15.72 26.12
N VAL A 49 -26.39 -16.23 26.98
CA VAL A 49 -25.31 -17.13 26.57
C VAL A 49 -25.93 -18.46 26.15
N ALA A 50 -26.15 -18.63 24.85
CA ALA A 50 -26.49 -19.94 24.29
C ALA A 50 -25.24 -20.82 24.34
N LYS A 51 -25.28 -21.86 25.18
CA LYS A 51 -24.30 -22.96 25.18
C LYS A 51 -24.41 -23.71 23.85
N ILE A 52 -23.46 -23.50 22.95
CA ILE A 52 -23.30 -24.33 21.75
C ILE A 52 -22.39 -25.49 22.14
N THR A 53 -23.00 -26.65 22.44
CA THR A 53 -22.31 -27.93 22.52
C THR A 53 -21.90 -28.36 21.12
N ALA A 54 -20.60 -28.39 20.85
CA ALA A 54 -20.06 -28.89 19.58
C ALA A 54 -20.26 -30.42 19.47
N PRO A 55 -20.71 -30.95 18.32
CA PRO A 55 -20.60 -32.37 18.05
C PRO A 55 -19.16 -32.73 17.70
N ARG A 56 -18.66 -33.81 18.30
CA ARG A 56 -17.37 -34.44 17.99
C ARG A 56 -17.43 -34.96 16.54
N GLN A 57 -16.58 -34.44 15.65
CA GLN A 57 -16.39 -35.00 14.30
C GLN A 57 -15.02 -35.67 14.21
N GLU A 58 -15.04 -36.90 13.70
CA GLU A 58 -13.88 -37.76 13.47
C GLU A 58 -12.98 -37.25 12.34
N ALA A 59 -11.71 -37.65 12.39
CA ALA A 59 -10.67 -37.28 11.45
C ALA A 59 -10.96 -37.82 10.03
N GLY A 60 -11.55 -36.96 9.18
CA GLY A 60 -11.69 -37.17 7.75
C GLY A 60 -10.65 -36.35 6.97
N GLN A 61 -9.97 -37.00 6.02
CA GLN A 61 -8.96 -36.45 5.12
C GLN A 61 -9.32 -35.06 4.57
N GLN A 62 -8.46 -34.07 4.83
CA GLN A 62 -8.50 -32.78 4.16
C GLN A 62 -8.05 -32.94 2.71
N VAL A 63 -9.00 -32.88 1.78
CA VAL A 63 -8.72 -32.70 0.36
C VAL A 63 -8.28 -31.24 0.17
N PRO A 64 -7.12 -30.96 -0.46
CA PRO A 64 -6.72 -29.58 -0.75
C PRO A 64 -7.79 -28.91 -1.62
N ARG A 65 -8.38 -27.82 -1.14
CA ARG A 65 -9.26 -26.98 -1.95
C ARG A 65 -8.39 -26.27 -2.99
N ASP A 66 -8.67 -26.53 -4.26
CA ASP A 66 -8.06 -25.85 -5.37
C ASP A 66 -8.49 -24.37 -5.40
N VAL A 67 -7.67 -23.53 -4.76
CA VAL A 67 -7.82 -22.06 -4.73
C VAL A 67 -7.49 -21.41 -6.08
N SER A 68 -7.07 -22.18 -7.10
CA SER A 68 -6.71 -21.63 -8.41
C SER A 68 -7.90 -21.06 -9.21
N ALA A 69 -9.14 -21.46 -8.88
CA ALA A 69 -10.34 -21.07 -9.62
C ALA A 69 -11.15 -19.91 -8.98
N THR A 70 -10.75 -19.40 -7.81
CA THR A 70 -11.51 -18.34 -7.14
C THR A 70 -10.92 -16.98 -7.46
N GLU A 71 -11.71 -16.10 -8.07
CA GLU A 71 -11.37 -14.68 -8.26
C GLU A 71 -11.04 -14.03 -6.91
N MET A 72 -9.86 -13.40 -6.77
CA MET A 72 -9.52 -12.71 -5.53
C MET A 72 -10.23 -11.35 -5.46
N ARG A 73 -10.73 -10.98 -4.29
CA ARG A 73 -11.37 -9.69 -4.01
C ARG A 73 -10.66 -9.16 -2.79
N LEU A 74 -9.62 -8.39 -3.05
CA LEU A 74 -8.74 -7.80 -2.07
C LEU A 74 -9.28 -6.46 -1.60
N VAL A 75 -9.03 -6.13 -0.35
CA VAL A 75 -9.15 -4.76 0.15
C VAL A 75 -7.75 -4.28 0.47
N HIS A 76 -7.34 -3.15 -0.12
CA HIS A 76 -6.02 -2.57 0.09
C HIS A 76 -6.04 -1.67 1.32
N LEU A 77 -5.21 -2.04 2.30
CA LEU A 77 -4.91 -1.26 3.49
C LEU A 77 -3.53 -0.64 3.31
N ASP A 78 -3.52 0.65 2.98
CA ASP A 78 -2.34 1.49 3.07
C ASP A 78 -2.15 1.91 4.53
N LEU A 79 -1.06 1.45 5.14
CA LEU A 79 -0.77 1.68 6.55
C LEU A 79 0.12 2.90 6.78
N LYS A 80 0.50 3.63 5.73
CA LYS A 80 1.39 4.78 5.82
C LYS A 80 0.80 5.85 6.72
N GLY A 81 1.55 6.23 7.75
CA GLY A 81 1.25 7.33 8.66
C GLY A 81 0.14 7.08 9.70
N ALA A 82 -0.88 6.27 9.38
CA ALA A 82 -2.04 6.05 10.26
C ALA A 82 -2.52 4.58 10.27
N ALA A 83 -1.61 3.63 10.50
CA ALA A 83 -1.99 2.22 10.59
C ALA A 83 -3.06 1.98 11.67
N PRO A 84 -4.14 1.25 11.35
CA PRO A 84 -5.18 0.94 12.32
C PRO A 84 -4.66 0.06 13.47
N ARG A 85 -5.25 0.19 14.65
CA ARG A 85 -4.93 -0.76 15.74
C ARG A 85 -5.44 -2.15 15.39
N VAL A 86 -4.78 -3.18 15.91
CA VAL A 86 -5.24 -4.57 15.76
C VAL A 86 -6.68 -4.75 16.25
N SER A 87 -7.06 -4.12 17.37
CA SER A 87 -8.44 -4.13 17.89
C SER A 87 -9.48 -3.50 16.95
N TYR A 88 -9.06 -2.64 16.03
CA TYR A 88 -9.93 -2.10 14.99
C TYR A 88 -10.05 -3.07 13.81
N LEU A 89 -8.93 -3.70 13.41
CA LEU A 89 -8.92 -4.75 12.40
C LEU A 89 -9.80 -5.95 12.81
N GLU A 90 -9.90 -6.26 14.11
CA GLU A 90 -10.84 -7.25 14.66
C GLU A 90 -12.31 -6.97 14.32
N GLN A 91 -12.68 -5.71 14.17
CA GLN A 91 -14.05 -5.29 13.81
C GLN A 91 -14.22 -5.22 12.29
N VAL A 92 -13.18 -4.77 11.57
CA VAL A 92 -13.23 -4.53 10.13
C VAL A 92 -13.17 -5.82 9.31
N PHE A 93 -12.30 -6.77 9.65
CA PHE A 93 -12.14 -8.02 8.88
C PHE A 93 -13.44 -8.83 8.71
N PRO A 94 -14.26 -9.05 9.77
CA PRO A 94 -15.56 -9.70 9.59
C PRO A 94 -16.47 -8.94 8.62
N LEU A 95 -16.48 -7.60 8.67
CA LEU A 95 -17.27 -6.77 7.76
C LEU A 95 -16.81 -6.92 6.32
N LEU A 96 -15.49 -6.84 6.06
CA LEU A 96 -14.94 -7.01 4.70
C LEU A 96 -15.27 -8.39 4.12
N SER A 97 -15.15 -9.44 4.94
CA SER A 97 -15.52 -10.80 4.57
C SER A 97 -17.02 -10.92 4.25
N GLN A 98 -17.90 -10.31 5.05
CA GLN A 98 -19.35 -10.27 4.79
C GLN A 98 -19.70 -9.51 3.50
N LEU A 99 -18.92 -8.47 3.16
CA LEU A 99 -19.04 -7.73 1.91
C LEU A 99 -18.45 -8.48 0.69
N GLY A 100 -17.91 -9.67 0.90
CA GLY A 100 -17.47 -10.58 -0.17
C GLY A 100 -15.98 -10.54 -0.47
N ALA A 101 -15.16 -9.78 0.27
CA ALA A 101 -13.71 -9.86 0.16
C ALA A 101 -13.22 -11.25 0.58
N ASN A 102 -12.16 -11.74 -0.09
CA ASN A 102 -11.49 -12.99 0.27
C ASN A 102 -9.98 -12.80 0.52
N GLY A 103 -9.50 -11.55 0.50
CA GLY A 103 -8.17 -11.22 0.95
C GLY A 103 -7.99 -9.75 1.26
N ILE A 104 -6.85 -9.42 1.85
CA ILE A 104 -6.44 -8.08 2.24
C ILE A 104 -5.04 -7.86 1.69
N LEU A 105 -4.85 -6.80 0.90
CA LEU A 105 -3.55 -6.34 0.45
C LEU A 105 -3.02 -5.35 1.49
N ILE A 106 -1.94 -5.67 2.18
CA ILE A 106 -1.41 -4.82 3.25
C ILE A 106 -0.08 -4.21 2.83
N GLU A 107 -0.05 -2.89 2.72
CA GLU A 107 1.15 -2.10 2.48
C GLU A 107 1.68 -1.54 3.79
N TYR A 108 2.81 -2.09 4.25
CA TYR A 108 3.32 -1.81 5.60
C TYR A 108 4.23 -0.59 5.70
N GLU A 109 5.10 -0.34 4.71
CA GLU A 109 6.23 0.61 4.80
C GLU A 109 6.98 0.53 6.16
N ASP A 110 7.03 1.64 6.93
CA ASP A 110 7.69 1.73 8.24
C ASP A 110 6.88 1.16 9.41
N MET A 111 5.67 0.63 9.15
CA MET A 111 4.84 -0.01 10.17
C MET A 111 5.12 -1.50 10.35
N PHE A 112 6.00 -2.09 9.53
CA PHE A 112 6.46 -3.46 9.70
C PHE A 112 7.52 -3.58 10.82
N PRO A 113 7.49 -4.63 11.67
CA PRO A 113 8.49 -4.87 12.71
C PRO A 113 9.84 -5.35 12.16
N PHE A 114 10.53 -4.51 11.39
CA PHE A 114 11.87 -4.82 10.91
C PHE A 114 12.85 -5.06 12.07
N LYS A 115 13.78 -6.00 11.85
CA LYS A 115 14.78 -6.42 12.83
C LYS A 115 16.22 -6.27 12.32
N GLY A 116 17.16 -6.26 13.26
CA GLY A 116 18.59 -6.22 12.98
C GLY A 116 18.98 -4.92 12.29
N GLU A 117 19.75 -5.02 11.20
CA GLU A 117 20.21 -3.86 10.42
C GLU A 117 19.08 -3.00 9.83
N LEU A 118 17.88 -3.57 9.70
CA LEU A 118 16.68 -2.90 9.18
C LEU A 118 15.84 -2.25 10.30
N GLU A 119 16.19 -2.41 11.57
CA GLU A 119 15.40 -1.83 12.68
C GLU A 119 15.29 -0.30 12.59
N ILE A 120 16.28 0.36 11.97
CA ILE A 120 16.25 1.81 11.70
C ILE A 120 15.04 2.24 10.85
N LEU A 121 14.49 1.33 10.03
CA LEU A 121 13.34 1.61 9.15
C LEU A 121 12.02 1.66 9.90
N LYS A 122 11.96 1.09 11.11
CA LYS A 122 10.75 0.91 11.89
C LYS A 122 10.30 2.23 12.51
N SER A 123 9.03 2.56 12.32
CA SER A 123 8.35 3.64 13.04
C SER A 123 8.27 3.31 14.54
N PRO A 124 8.37 4.30 15.45
CA PRO A 124 8.09 4.09 16.88
C PRO A 124 6.67 3.55 17.17
N TYR A 125 5.76 3.65 16.19
CA TYR A 125 4.39 3.16 16.27
C TYR A 125 4.15 1.87 15.48
N ALA A 126 5.21 1.28 14.90
CA ALA A 126 5.10 0.05 14.11
C ALA A 126 4.45 -1.08 14.91
N TYR A 127 3.83 -2.01 14.20
CA TYR A 127 3.33 -3.24 14.79
C TYR A 127 4.46 -4.03 15.45
N SER A 128 4.14 -4.78 16.49
CA SER A 128 5.00 -5.84 17.02
C SER A 128 4.90 -7.10 16.14
N GLU A 129 5.79 -8.08 16.36
CA GLU A 129 5.65 -9.37 15.65
C GLU A 129 4.39 -10.11 16.08
N GLU A 130 4.00 -9.96 17.35
CA GLU A 130 2.76 -10.50 17.91
C GLU A 130 1.54 -9.87 17.24
N ASP A 131 1.58 -8.57 16.96
CA ASP A 131 0.53 -7.89 16.20
C ASP A 131 0.41 -8.45 14.78
N ILE A 132 1.52 -8.67 14.07
CA ILE A 132 1.52 -9.24 12.71
C ILE A 132 0.93 -10.66 12.71
N GLU A 133 1.29 -11.49 13.70
CA GLU A 133 0.71 -12.83 13.84
C GLU A 133 -0.79 -12.74 14.16
N ARG A 134 -1.19 -11.82 15.06
CA ARG A 134 -2.60 -11.62 15.40
C ARG A 134 -3.43 -11.16 14.21
N ILE A 135 -2.91 -10.24 13.39
CA ILE A 135 -3.56 -9.79 12.15
C ILE A 135 -3.79 -10.98 11.21
N GLN A 136 -2.80 -11.83 11.01
CA GLN A 136 -2.97 -13.01 10.15
C GLN A 136 -3.99 -14.01 10.70
N GLN A 137 -3.99 -14.26 12.01
CA GLN A 137 -5.00 -15.12 12.65
C GLN A 137 -6.41 -14.57 12.51
N LEU A 138 -6.57 -13.24 12.62
CA LEU A 138 -7.86 -12.58 12.38
C LEU A 138 -8.33 -12.72 10.95
N ALA A 139 -7.43 -12.50 9.99
CA ALA A 139 -7.75 -12.66 8.58
C ALA A 139 -8.17 -14.11 8.27
N GLU A 140 -7.41 -15.08 8.77
CA GLU A 140 -7.70 -16.52 8.63
C GLU A 140 -9.07 -16.90 9.21
N LEU A 141 -9.41 -16.41 10.41
CA LEU A 141 -10.71 -16.63 11.05
C LEU A 141 -11.88 -16.16 10.15
N HIS A 142 -11.65 -15.09 9.38
CA HIS A 142 -12.63 -14.51 8.47
C HIS A 142 -12.43 -14.93 7.00
N LYS A 143 -11.62 -15.97 6.74
CA LYS A 143 -11.35 -16.51 5.40
C LYS A 143 -10.78 -15.46 4.43
N LEU A 144 -9.95 -14.58 4.97
CA LEU A 144 -9.22 -13.56 4.22
C LEU A 144 -7.74 -13.98 4.13
N GLU A 145 -7.20 -14.04 2.92
CA GLU A 145 -5.75 -14.16 2.72
C GLU A 145 -5.07 -12.80 2.91
N VAL A 146 -3.98 -12.74 3.67
CA VAL A 146 -3.16 -11.51 3.80
C VAL A 146 -2.06 -11.54 2.76
N VAL A 147 -2.15 -10.65 1.78
CA VAL A 147 -1.13 -10.44 0.74
C VAL A 147 -0.26 -9.24 1.15
N PRO A 148 1.02 -9.43 1.49
CA PRO A 148 1.89 -8.31 1.81
C PRO A 148 2.28 -7.55 0.54
N LEU A 149 2.29 -6.22 0.62
CA LEU A 149 2.86 -5.31 -0.37
C LEU A 149 4.16 -4.72 0.15
N VAL A 150 5.24 -4.90 -0.61
CA VAL A 150 6.56 -4.34 -0.34
C VAL A 150 6.94 -3.42 -1.48
N GLN A 151 7.25 -2.16 -1.17
CA GLN A 151 7.76 -1.23 -2.18
C GLN A 151 9.21 -1.56 -2.54
N THR A 152 9.45 -1.90 -3.82
CA THR A 152 10.77 -2.37 -4.29
C THR A 152 11.46 -1.42 -5.27
N PHE A 153 10.86 -0.28 -5.62
CA PHE A 153 11.48 0.67 -6.53
C PHE A 153 11.12 2.14 -6.26
N GLY A 154 9.85 2.51 -6.46
CA GLY A 154 9.26 3.78 -6.02
C GLY A 154 8.70 3.69 -4.61
N HIS A 155 8.16 4.80 -4.07
CA HIS A 155 7.54 4.89 -2.73
C HIS A 155 8.42 4.37 -1.58
N VAL A 156 9.74 4.58 -1.69
CA VAL A 156 10.73 4.09 -0.72
C VAL A 156 11.25 5.21 0.19
N GLU A 157 10.49 6.29 0.39
CA GLU A 157 10.87 7.41 1.25
C GLU A 157 11.13 6.97 2.69
N PHE A 158 10.36 5.98 3.17
CA PHE A 158 10.55 5.42 4.50
C PHE A 158 11.94 4.78 4.69
N ILE A 159 12.59 4.35 3.61
CA ILE A 159 13.95 3.82 3.59
C ILE A 159 14.96 4.94 3.35
N LEU A 160 14.79 5.67 2.25
CA LEU A 160 15.79 6.59 1.73
C LEU A 160 15.85 7.91 2.49
N LYS A 161 14.92 8.18 3.43
CA LYS A 161 15.03 9.29 4.39
C LYS A 161 16.22 9.16 5.34
N HIS A 162 16.66 7.94 5.62
CA HIS A 162 17.74 7.66 6.57
C HIS A 162 19.11 7.87 5.94
N GLU A 163 20.02 8.56 6.66
CA GLU A 163 21.40 8.85 6.22
C GLU A 163 22.13 7.60 5.71
N LYS A 164 21.97 6.47 6.43
CA LYS A 164 22.52 5.15 6.09
C LYS A 164 22.24 4.73 4.63
N TYR A 165 21.09 5.10 4.07
CA TYR A 165 20.62 4.64 2.76
C TYR A 165 20.56 5.74 1.70
N GLN A 166 21.01 6.97 1.98
CA GLN A 166 20.91 8.09 1.02
C GLN A 166 21.67 7.84 -0.29
N HIS A 167 22.79 7.11 -0.21
CA HIS A 167 23.61 6.75 -1.37
C HIS A 167 22.90 5.80 -2.35
N LEU A 168 21.76 5.22 -1.97
CA LEU A 168 20.95 4.33 -2.81
C LEU A 168 19.89 5.07 -3.64
N ARG A 169 19.80 6.41 -3.55
CA ARG A 169 18.79 7.21 -4.28
C ARG A 169 19.13 7.32 -5.77
N GLU A 170 18.13 7.20 -6.64
CA GLU A 170 18.26 7.47 -8.08
C GLU A 170 18.71 8.92 -8.33
N VAL A 171 18.05 9.86 -7.66
CA VAL A 171 18.45 11.26 -7.63
C VAL A 171 18.73 11.65 -6.19
N GLU A 172 19.95 12.13 -5.93
CA GLU A 172 20.44 12.46 -4.58
C GLU A 172 19.45 13.27 -3.74
N ARG A 173 18.79 14.25 -4.36
CA ARG A 173 17.83 15.15 -3.71
C ARG A 173 16.51 14.48 -3.33
N PHE A 174 16.11 13.41 -4.00
CA PHE A 174 14.77 12.82 -3.89
C PHE A 174 14.83 11.43 -3.24
N PRO A 175 14.24 11.23 -2.05
CA PRO A 175 14.23 9.94 -1.37
C PRO A 175 13.14 8.98 -1.89
N ASN A 176 12.56 9.20 -3.07
CA ASN A 176 11.38 8.46 -3.52
C ASN A 176 11.68 7.19 -4.31
N SER A 177 12.89 7.05 -4.86
CA SER A 177 13.23 5.97 -5.77
C SER A 177 14.67 5.49 -5.62
N PHE A 178 14.85 4.17 -5.72
CA PHE A 178 16.17 3.55 -5.71
C PHE A 178 16.94 3.78 -7.01
N ASN A 179 18.26 3.88 -6.92
CA ASN A 179 19.17 3.74 -8.04
C ASN A 179 19.37 2.24 -8.34
N PRO A 180 18.96 1.74 -9.52
CA PRO A 180 19.04 0.31 -9.84
C PRO A 180 20.47 -0.16 -10.19
N HIS A 181 21.43 0.77 -10.27
CA HIS A 181 22.82 0.47 -10.62
C HIS A 181 23.74 0.27 -9.41
N VAL A 182 23.29 0.65 -8.21
CA VAL A 182 24.05 0.45 -6.97
C VAL A 182 23.81 -0.97 -6.45
N PRO A 183 24.83 -1.84 -6.32
CA PRO A 183 24.64 -3.23 -5.91
C PRO A 183 23.93 -3.40 -4.55
N ASP A 184 24.19 -2.47 -3.64
CA ASP A 184 23.61 -2.45 -2.30
C ASP A 184 22.10 -2.25 -2.31
N THR A 185 21.53 -1.65 -3.36
CA THR A 185 20.08 -1.56 -3.58
C THR A 185 19.46 -2.96 -3.59
N LEU A 186 19.99 -3.86 -4.43
CA LEU A 186 19.44 -5.21 -4.53
C LEU A 186 19.68 -6.01 -3.25
N ALA A 187 20.83 -5.83 -2.58
CA ALA A 187 21.11 -6.49 -1.30
C ALA A 187 20.13 -6.07 -0.19
N LEU A 188 19.81 -4.77 -0.12
CA LEU A 188 18.81 -4.23 0.80
C LEU A 188 17.41 -4.77 0.49
N LEU A 189 16.99 -4.74 -0.78
CA LEU A 189 15.68 -5.24 -1.21
C LEU A 189 15.49 -6.73 -0.87
N LYS A 190 16.53 -7.54 -1.09
CA LYS A 190 16.52 -8.96 -0.70
C LYS A 190 16.26 -9.13 0.79
N SER A 191 16.91 -8.32 1.63
CA SER A 191 16.75 -8.37 3.09
C SER A 191 15.35 -7.96 3.54
N ILE A 192 14.79 -6.89 2.95
CA ILE A 192 13.43 -6.40 3.23
C ILE A 192 12.39 -7.45 2.81
N LEU A 193 12.47 -7.92 1.56
CA LEU A 193 11.57 -8.94 1.03
C LEU A 193 11.61 -10.21 1.88
N SER A 194 12.81 -10.66 2.28
CA SER A 194 12.93 -11.84 3.14
C SER A 194 12.23 -11.68 4.48
N GLN A 195 12.44 -10.57 5.20
CA GLN A 195 11.77 -10.36 6.49
C GLN A 195 10.23 -10.33 6.34
N VAL A 196 9.71 -9.66 5.30
CA VAL A 196 8.26 -9.58 5.07
C VAL A 196 7.67 -10.93 4.66
N ILE A 197 8.27 -11.63 3.70
CA ILE A 197 7.80 -12.95 3.22
C ILE A 197 7.87 -13.97 4.35
N GLU A 198 8.93 -13.96 5.16
CA GLU A 198 9.08 -14.89 6.28
C GLU A 198 8.03 -14.70 7.39
N LYS A 199 7.43 -13.51 7.48
CA LYS A 199 6.28 -13.25 8.36
C LYS A 199 4.93 -13.57 7.73
N HIS A 200 4.88 -13.78 6.41
CA HIS A 200 3.65 -14.07 5.66
C HIS A 200 3.72 -15.44 4.95
N ARG A 201 4.27 -16.47 5.62
CA ARG A 201 4.49 -17.80 5.01
C ARG A 201 3.22 -18.51 4.53
N ARG A 202 2.05 -18.10 5.03
CA ARG A 202 0.74 -18.60 4.60
C ARG A 202 0.23 -17.94 3.33
N SER A 203 0.79 -16.79 2.94
CA SER A 203 0.38 -16.09 1.73
C SER A 203 0.85 -16.85 0.49
N THR A 204 -0.05 -16.99 -0.48
CA THR A 204 0.25 -17.53 -1.81
C THR A 204 0.71 -16.44 -2.78
N TRP A 205 0.59 -15.17 -2.38
CA TRP A 205 0.95 -14.00 -3.16
C TRP A 205 1.87 -13.03 -2.41
N ILE A 206 2.61 -12.23 -3.18
CA ILE A 206 3.28 -11.02 -2.72
C ILE A 206 3.08 -9.92 -3.76
N HIS A 207 2.90 -8.69 -3.32
CA HIS A 207 2.91 -7.51 -4.19
C HIS A 207 4.25 -6.77 -4.04
N ILE A 208 4.96 -6.52 -5.14
CA ILE A 208 6.30 -5.88 -5.11
C ILE A 208 6.26 -4.37 -5.37
N GLY A 209 5.06 -3.80 -5.46
CA GLY A 209 4.83 -2.37 -5.71
C GLY A 209 5.38 -1.98 -7.08
N ALA A 210 6.41 -1.14 -7.06
CA ALA A 210 7.18 -0.69 -8.22
C ALA A 210 6.43 0.27 -9.16
N ASP A 211 5.50 1.02 -8.59
CA ASP A 211 4.79 2.15 -9.18
C ASP A 211 5.60 3.46 -9.10
N GLU A 212 5.17 4.45 -9.90
CA GLU A 212 5.51 5.87 -9.75
C GLU A 212 7.01 6.21 -9.61
N VAL A 213 7.87 5.52 -10.35
CA VAL A 213 9.32 5.77 -10.36
C VAL A 213 9.66 7.00 -11.22
N PHE A 214 9.16 8.17 -10.82
CA PHE A 214 9.09 9.37 -11.65
C PHE A 214 10.43 9.91 -12.16
N HIS A 215 11.49 9.80 -11.35
CA HIS A 215 12.81 10.35 -11.66
C HIS A 215 13.79 9.33 -12.26
N LEU A 216 13.32 8.15 -12.64
CA LEU A 216 14.18 7.11 -13.22
C LEU A 216 14.86 7.61 -14.50
N GLY A 217 16.19 7.50 -14.55
CA GLY A 217 16.98 7.97 -15.69
C GLY A 217 17.55 9.36 -15.51
N GLU A 218 17.20 10.07 -14.43
CA GLU A 218 17.75 11.40 -14.13
C GLU A 218 19.08 11.33 -13.37
N GLY A 219 19.35 10.22 -12.67
CA GLY A 219 20.60 9.97 -11.96
C GLY A 219 21.80 9.87 -12.89
N MET A 220 23.00 10.19 -12.39
CA MET A 220 24.22 10.14 -13.20
C MET A 220 24.54 8.71 -13.66
N ASP A 221 24.39 7.72 -12.78
CA ASP A 221 24.60 6.31 -13.12
C ASP A 221 23.63 5.85 -14.21
N SER A 222 22.36 6.21 -14.06
CA SER A 222 21.29 5.88 -15.01
C SER A 222 21.51 6.56 -16.38
N LYS A 223 21.94 7.83 -16.39
CA LYS A 223 22.35 8.54 -17.62
C LYS A 223 23.55 7.88 -18.30
N ASN A 224 24.56 7.49 -17.53
CA ASN A 224 25.73 6.79 -18.02
C ASN A 224 25.36 5.42 -18.58
N TRP A 225 24.48 4.68 -17.91
CA TRP A 225 24.03 3.39 -18.39
C TRP A 225 23.28 3.51 -19.71
N MET A 226 22.34 4.46 -19.84
CA MET A 226 21.58 4.68 -21.07
C MET A 226 22.49 5.07 -22.24
N SER A 227 23.49 5.94 -22.02
CA SER A 227 24.41 6.37 -23.06
C SER A 227 25.29 5.22 -23.59
N HIS A 228 25.77 4.33 -22.71
CA HIS A 228 26.64 3.21 -23.10
C HIS A 228 25.88 2.03 -23.70
N ASN A 229 24.64 1.78 -23.26
CA ASN A 229 23.89 0.58 -23.64
C ASN A 229 22.84 0.84 -24.73
N ARG A 230 22.70 2.09 -25.21
CA ARG A 230 21.60 2.52 -26.09
C ARG A 230 20.22 2.11 -25.54
N GLY A 231 20.11 2.09 -24.22
CA GLY A 231 18.90 1.70 -23.50
C GLY A 231 17.99 2.89 -23.23
N ASP A 232 16.76 2.58 -22.83
CA ASP A 232 15.78 3.56 -22.34
C ASP A 232 15.38 3.25 -20.90
N THR A 233 14.61 4.16 -20.30
CA THR A 233 14.12 4.03 -18.92
C THR A 233 13.22 2.82 -18.74
N GLY A 234 12.46 2.43 -19.78
CA GLY A 234 11.62 1.23 -19.75
C GLY A 234 12.43 -0.05 -19.64
N THR A 235 13.50 -0.17 -20.41
CA THR A 235 14.43 -1.31 -20.37
C THR A 235 15.16 -1.38 -19.03
N MET A 236 15.57 -0.24 -18.49
CA MET A 236 16.16 -0.14 -17.15
C MET A 236 15.17 -0.60 -16.08
N TYR A 237 13.93 -0.13 -16.14
CA TYR A 237 12.87 -0.55 -15.23
C TYR A 237 12.66 -2.07 -15.28
N LEU A 238 12.49 -2.63 -16.48
CA LEU A 238 12.30 -4.07 -16.66
C LEU A 238 13.49 -4.89 -16.14
N LYS A 239 14.72 -4.39 -16.30
CA LYS A 239 15.92 -5.05 -15.76
C LYS A 239 15.89 -5.10 -14.23
N HIS A 240 15.53 -4.00 -13.56
CA HIS A 240 15.37 -3.98 -12.09
C HIS A 240 14.33 -4.99 -11.62
N ILE A 241 13.14 -4.98 -12.25
CA ILE A 241 12.05 -5.92 -11.92
C ILE A 241 12.52 -7.37 -12.09
N LYS A 242 13.27 -7.68 -13.15
CA LYS A 242 13.83 -9.02 -13.35
C LYS A 242 14.72 -9.50 -12.21
N GLU A 243 15.57 -8.64 -11.67
CA GLU A 243 16.45 -9.01 -10.54
C GLU A 243 15.64 -9.31 -9.27
N VAL A 244 14.61 -8.51 -9.00
CA VAL A 244 13.67 -8.73 -7.88
C VAL A 244 12.91 -10.05 -8.06
N LEU A 245 12.33 -10.28 -9.25
CA LEU A 245 11.61 -11.52 -9.56
C LEU A 245 12.51 -12.76 -9.52
N ALA A 246 13.74 -12.65 -10.00
CA ALA A 246 14.72 -13.74 -9.98
C ALA A 246 15.05 -14.15 -8.54
N PHE A 247 15.21 -13.18 -7.63
CA PHE A 247 15.39 -13.45 -6.22
C PHE A 247 14.18 -14.18 -5.62
N ILE A 248 12.96 -13.67 -5.84
CA ILE A 248 11.74 -14.28 -5.30
C ILE A 248 11.58 -15.71 -5.81
N ALA A 249 11.72 -15.92 -7.13
CA ALA A 249 11.58 -17.23 -7.74
C ALA A 249 12.64 -18.24 -7.23
N ALA A 250 13.86 -17.78 -6.94
CA ALA A 250 14.94 -18.62 -6.44
C ALA A 250 14.71 -19.05 -4.97
N GLN A 251 14.22 -18.15 -4.12
CA GLN A 251 14.12 -18.38 -2.67
C GLN A 251 12.74 -18.88 -2.22
N TYR A 252 11.66 -18.48 -2.89
CA TYR A 252 10.29 -18.69 -2.44
C TYR A 252 9.46 -19.40 -3.52
N LYS A 253 9.72 -20.71 -3.67
CA LYS A 253 9.05 -21.54 -4.68
C LYS A 253 7.53 -21.54 -4.48
N GLY A 254 6.79 -21.31 -5.56
CA GLY A 254 5.32 -21.31 -5.56
C GLY A 254 4.69 -19.98 -5.14
N LEU A 255 5.48 -19.00 -4.67
CA LEU A 255 4.98 -17.66 -4.37
C LEU A 255 4.70 -16.91 -5.67
N ARG A 256 3.47 -16.42 -5.82
CA ARG A 256 3.03 -15.67 -7.00
C ARG A 256 3.24 -14.18 -6.77
N VAL A 257 3.62 -13.45 -7.81
CA VAL A 257 3.99 -12.03 -7.67
C VAL A 257 2.97 -11.13 -8.36
N LEU A 258 2.60 -10.05 -7.68
CA LEU A 258 1.81 -8.93 -8.18
C LEU A 258 2.70 -7.68 -8.25
N MET A 259 2.41 -6.77 -9.18
CA MET A 259 3.03 -5.45 -9.26
C MET A 259 2.04 -4.43 -9.80
N TRP A 260 2.24 -3.14 -9.51
CA TRP A 260 1.42 -2.10 -10.13
C TRP A 260 1.73 -1.94 -11.62
N ASP A 261 0.74 -1.51 -12.40
CA ASP A 261 0.83 -1.52 -13.86
C ASP A 261 1.31 -0.21 -14.50
N ASP A 262 1.26 0.92 -13.78
CA ASP A 262 1.41 2.27 -14.34
C ASP A 262 2.72 2.48 -15.09
N MET A 263 3.83 1.95 -14.56
CA MET A 263 5.13 2.03 -15.20
C MET A 263 5.18 1.19 -16.49
N LEU A 264 4.43 0.10 -16.58
CA LEU A 264 4.36 -0.75 -17.77
C LEU A 264 3.62 -0.06 -18.93
N ARG A 265 2.65 0.82 -18.63
CA ARG A 265 1.83 1.52 -19.65
C ARG A 265 2.67 2.35 -20.63
N LYS A 266 3.87 2.79 -20.23
CA LYS A 266 4.78 3.61 -21.03
C LYS A 266 5.81 2.79 -21.82
N ILE A 267 5.87 1.48 -21.61
CA ILE A 267 6.88 0.60 -22.21
C ILE A 267 6.32 -0.05 -23.47
N SER A 268 7.17 -0.18 -24.50
CA SER A 268 6.75 -0.83 -25.75
C SER A 268 6.43 -2.32 -25.53
N VAL A 269 5.45 -2.84 -26.28
CA VAL A 269 5.08 -4.26 -26.25
C VAL A 269 6.27 -5.16 -26.61
N GLY A 270 7.14 -4.72 -27.53
CA GLY A 270 8.36 -5.43 -27.90
C GLY A 270 9.30 -5.61 -26.70
N ALA A 271 9.63 -4.52 -26.00
CA ALA A 271 10.47 -4.56 -24.81
C ALA A 271 9.86 -5.40 -23.68
N LEU A 272 8.54 -5.30 -23.45
CA LEU A 272 7.83 -6.13 -22.47
C LEU A 272 7.97 -7.62 -22.82
N ARG A 273 7.75 -8.00 -24.08
CA ARG A 273 7.86 -9.38 -24.55
C ARG A 273 9.29 -9.91 -24.43
N GLU A 274 10.28 -9.12 -24.85
CA GLU A 274 11.70 -9.48 -24.79
C GLU A 274 12.20 -9.61 -23.35
N SER A 275 11.65 -8.81 -22.43
CA SER A 275 11.95 -8.97 -21.01
C SER A 275 11.48 -10.34 -20.50
N GLY A 276 10.31 -10.83 -20.94
CA GLY A 276 9.76 -12.08 -20.43
C GLY A 276 9.30 -12.03 -18.96
N ILE A 277 9.22 -10.83 -18.34
CA ILE A 277 8.67 -10.68 -16.99
C ILE A 277 7.22 -11.17 -16.90
N ALA A 278 6.51 -11.18 -18.03
CA ALA A 278 5.11 -11.54 -18.11
C ALA A 278 4.77 -12.98 -17.71
N LYS A 279 5.79 -13.83 -17.57
CA LYS A 279 5.64 -15.21 -17.09
C LYS A 279 5.78 -15.34 -15.57
N HIS A 280 6.19 -14.26 -14.88
CA HIS A 280 6.70 -14.31 -13.51
C HIS A 280 6.00 -13.36 -12.54
N VAL A 281 5.28 -12.36 -13.06
CA VAL A 281 4.52 -11.39 -12.27
C VAL A 281 3.14 -11.21 -12.90
N SER A 282 2.14 -10.75 -12.17
CA SER A 282 0.84 -10.32 -12.73
C SER A 282 0.65 -8.82 -12.48
N PRO A 283 0.32 -8.02 -13.49
CA PRO A 283 0.07 -6.60 -13.30
C PRO A 283 -1.25 -6.38 -12.56
N MET A 284 -1.23 -5.43 -11.62
CA MET A 284 -2.37 -4.88 -10.91
C MET A 284 -2.66 -3.49 -11.46
N VAL A 285 -3.77 -3.40 -12.20
CA VAL A 285 -4.22 -2.16 -12.83
C VAL A 285 -4.90 -1.27 -11.82
N TRP A 286 -4.31 -0.13 -11.48
CA TRP A 286 -4.96 0.83 -10.60
C TRP A 286 -5.60 1.98 -11.37
N PHE A 287 -6.85 2.29 -11.00
CA PHE A 287 -7.61 3.42 -11.54
C PHE A 287 -8.68 3.88 -10.54
N TYR A 288 -8.58 5.12 -10.08
CA TYR A 288 -9.45 5.66 -9.02
C TYR A 288 -10.44 6.72 -9.52
N ALA A 289 -10.42 7.07 -10.80
CA ALA A 289 -11.38 8.02 -11.36
C ALA A 289 -12.76 7.35 -11.54
N PRO A 290 -13.86 8.10 -11.36
CA PRO A 290 -15.22 7.55 -11.34
C PRO A 290 -15.68 6.97 -12.69
N ASP A 291 -15.11 7.45 -13.79
CA ASP A 291 -15.46 7.03 -15.15
C ASP A 291 -14.44 6.01 -15.67
N PHE A 292 -14.54 4.79 -15.18
CA PHE A 292 -13.67 3.70 -15.60
C PHE A 292 -14.29 2.89 -16.75
N GLU A 293 -13.70 3.01 -17.94
CA GLU A 293 -14.07 2.20 -19.10
C GLU A 293 -13.08 1.04 -19.27
N ALA A 294 -13.53 -0.18 -18.99
CA ALA A 294 -12.69 -1.39 -19.03
C ALA A 294 -12.02 -1.62 -20.41
N GLU A 295 -12.62 -1.13 -21.51
CA GLU A 295 -12.05 -1.18 -22.86
C GLU A 295 -10.79 -0.31 -23.03
N GLN A 296 -10.55 0.67 -22.16
CA GLN A 296 -9.31 1.46 -22.20
C GLN A 296 -8.10 0.64 -21.74
N ILE A 297 -8.30 -0.34 -20.84
CA ILE A 297 -7.26 -1.27 -20.40
C ILE A 297 -6.89 -2.23 -21.53
N SER A 298 -7.88 -2.79 -22.24
CA SER A 298 -7.61 -3.75 -23.31
C SER A 298 -6.76 -3.11 -24.43
N LYS A 299 -6.94 -1.82 -24.73
CA LYS A 299 -6.09 -1.09 -25.69
C LYS A 299 -4.67 -0.80 -25.19
N ALA A 300 -4.45 -0.67 -23.87
CA ALA A 300 -3.11 -0.48 -23.30
C ALA A 300 -2.32 -1.80 -23.25
N VAL A 301 -3.01 -2.92 -23.03
CA VAL A 301 -2.38 -4.23 -22.73
C VAL A 301 -2.44 -5.22 -23.90
N CYS A 302 -3.41 -5.11 -24.83
CA CYS A 302 -3.58 -6.01 -25.99
C CYS A 302 -3.08 -5.42 -27.32
N ARG A 303 -2.03 -4.60 -27.33
CA ARG A 303 -1.49 -3.99 -28.57
C ARG A 303 -0.81 -4.96 -29.55
N ALA A 304 -0.83 -6.28 -29.32
CA ALA A 304 -0.38 -7.26 -30.31
C ALA A 304 -1.16 -8.59 -30.23
N PRO A 305 -1.64 -9.13 -31.37
CA PRO A 305 -2.13 -10.50 -31.44
C PRO A 305 -0.99 -11.47 -31.10
N GLY A 306 -1.16 -12.30 -30.07
CA GLY A 306 -0.13 -13.24 -29.59
C GLY A 306 0.80 -12.72 -28.49
N ALA A 307 0.57 -11.51 -27.98
CA ALA A 307 1.21 -10.97 -26.77
C ALA A 307 0.20 -10.80 -25.62
N CYS A 308 -0.86 -11.62 -25.63
CA CYS A 308 -1.79 -11.63 -24.53
C CYS A 308 -1.10 -12.29 -23.33
N TRP A 309 -1.14 -11.65 -22.17
CA TRP A 309 -1.00 -12.34 -20.89
C TRP A 309 -2.18 -13.31 -20.63
N GLY A 310 -2.96 -13.65 -21.67
CA GLY A 310 -4.18 -14.45 -21.61
C GLY A 310 -3.94 -15.92 -21.24
N ASP A 311 -2.70 -16.38 -21.22
CA ASP A 311 -2.32 -17.74 -20.80
C ASP A 311 -1.56 -17.77 -19.45
N SER A 312 -1.47 -16.64 -18.75
CA SER A 312 -0.74 -16.45 -17.48
C SER A 312 -1.67 -15.86 -16.40
N PRO A 313 -1.34 -15.91 -15.08
CA PRO A 313 -2.31 -15.93 -14.00
C PRO A 313 -3.29 -14.73 -13.96
N PRO A 314 -4.48 -14.88 -13.32
CA PRO A 314 -5.57 -13.90 -13.34
C PRO A 314 -5.11 -12.46 -13.13
N TRP A 315 -5.66 -11.57 -13.95
CA TRP A 315 -5.50 -10.11 -13.92
C TRP A 315 -5.86 -9.55 -12.55
N VAL A 316 -5.43 -8.34 -12.21
CA VAL A 316 -5.85 -7.66 -10.97
C VAL A 316 -6.22 -6.20 -11.28
N VAL A 317 -7.35 -5.70 -10.79
CA VAL A 317 -7.85 -4.34 -10.96
C VAL A 317 -8.05 -3.72 -9.57
N ALA A 318 -7.29 -2.70 -9.22
CA ALA A 318 -7.58 -1.88 -8.05
C ALA A 318 -8.60 -0.78 -8.40
N LEU A 319 -9.77 -0.79 -7.75
CA LEU A 319 -10.87 0.14 -7.99
C LEU A 319 -11.13 1.05 -6.78
N GLY A 320 -11.45 2.31 -7.05
CA GLY A 320 -12.00 3.24 -6.05
C GLY A 320 -13.45 2.87 -5.66
N GLN A 321 -14.02 3.62 -4.71
CA GLN A 321 -15.32 3.36 -4.05
C GLN A 321 -16.56 3.27 -4.97
N HIS A 322 -16.43 3.47 -6.29
CA HIS A 322 -17.57 3.57 -7.21
C HIS A 322 -17.48 2.55 -8.35
N GLY A 323 -18.29 1.50 -8.24
CA GLY A 323 -18.64 0.58 -9.34
C GLY A 323 -17.61 -0.52 -9.61
N VAL A 324 -18.01 -1.77 -9.38
CA VAL A 324 -17.26 -2.96 -9.82
C VAL A 324 -17.85 -3.40 -11.17
N PRO A 325 -17.23 -3.12 -12.32
CA PRO A 325 -17.58 -3.81 -13.55
C PRO A 325 -17.18 -5.28 -13.44
N HIS A 326 -18.02 -6.15 -13.98
CA HIS A 326 -17.78 -7.60 -14.01
C HIS A 326 -16.62 -7.87 -14.99
N VAL A 327 -15.41 -8.10 -14.48
CA VAL A 327 -14.24 -8.47 -15.29
C VAL A 327 -13.94 -9.94 -15.01
N PRO A 328 -14.26 -10.89 -15.92
CA PRO A 328 -13.97 -12.29 -15.70
C PRO A 328 -12.46 -12.49 -15.50
N SER A 329 -12.09 -13.10 -14.37
CA SER A 329 -10.70 -13.44 -13.99
C SER A 329 -9.84 -12.28 -13.48
N ALA A 330 -10.46 -11.24 -12.90
CA ALA A 330 -9.73 -10.14 -12.28
C ALA A 330 -9.79 -10.19 -10.75
N ILE A 331 -8.62 -10.20 -10.11
CA ILE A 331 -8.51 -9.85 -8.70
C ILE A 331 -9.00 -8.41 -8.57
N VAL A 332 -9.84 -8.04 -7.61
CA VAL A 332 -10.27 -6.64 -7.45
C VAL A 332 -9.72 -6.11 -6.14
N ALA A 333 -8.90 -5.05 -6.14
CA ALA A 333 -8.41 -4.40 -4.91
C ALA A 333 -9.15 -3.09 -4.64
N ILE A 334 -9.96 -3.02 -3.58
CA ILE A 334 -10.63 -1.76 -3.21
C ILE A 334 -9.75 -1.02 -2.20
N THR A 335 -9.26 0.17 -2.54
CA THR A 335 -8.48 0.99 -1.62
C THR A 335 -9.39 1.64 -0.58
N ALA A 336 -9.18 1.30 0.69
CA ALA A 336 -9.84 1.96 1.80
C ALA A 336 -9.02 3.19 2.22
N VAL A 337 -9.28 4.36 1.61
CA VAL A 337 -8.68 5.61 2.05
C VAL A 337 -9.32 6.06 3.37
N GLY A 338 -8.54 6.05 4.45
CA GLY A 338 -8.82 6.81 5.67
C GLY A 338 -9.98 6.34 6.54
N LEU A 339 -9.83 5.22 7.25
CA LEU A 339 -10.65 4.91 8.44
C LEU A 339 -10.04 5.61 9.66
N TYR A 340 -10.33 6.91 9.81
CA TYR A 340 -9.84 7.72 10.94
C TYR A 340 -10.42 7.22 12.27
N GLY A 341 -9.61 6.49 13.05
CA GLY A 341 -9.85 6.18 14.46
C GLY A 341 -9.22 7.24 15.38
N GLU A 342 -9.91 7.58 16.48
CA GLU A 342 -9.53 8.64 17.43
C GLU A 342 -8.05 8.62 17.87
N ARG A 343 -7.44 9.82 17.82
CA ARG A 343 -6.07 10.09 18.30
C ARG A 343 -5.95 9.73 19.78
N ARG A 344 -4.82 9.13 20.16
CA ARG A 344 -4.44 9.00 21.58
C ARG A 344 -4.32 10.38 22.19
N GLY A 345 -5.24 10.73 23.09
CA GLY A 345 -5.02 11.75 24.09
C GLY A 345 -3.85 11.32 24.98
N SER A 346 -2.90 12.24 25.15
CA SER A 346 -1.82 12.16 26.13
C SER A 346 -2.43 12.23 27.54
N SER A 347 -2.18 11.20 28.35
CA SER A 347 -2.25 11.27 29.81
C SER A 347 -0.85 11.11 30.37
#